data_AF-A0A970R7R5-F1
#
_entry.id   AF-A0A970R7R5-F1
#
_cell.length_a   1.000
_cell.length_b   1.000
_cell.length_c   1.000
_cell.angle_alpha   90.00
_cell.angle_beta   90.00
_cell.angle_gamma   90.00
#
_symmetry.space_group_name_H-M   'P 1'
#
loop_
_entity.id
_entity.type
_entity.pdbx_description
1 polymer ?
#
loop_
_entity_poly.entity_id
_entity_poly.type
_entity_poly.pdbx_seq_one_letter_code
_entity_poly.pdbx_strand_id
1 'polypeptide(L)'
;MNLQIPYIGKVKSRFAEPANPGIMREAQSEIEIFENYADGLFKIELSDYLEVYFHFDKAAPYDLQTYTYTGDYKGVFATRSPRRPSQIGSTLVKLLERQGNTLVVQGLDALDGTPVLDIKPMHIPLTEEQMADAEIHSRKNNPRKQVFSDIWANRTDRLMLDAARMHGHFCPGLAMGVMMATHAMQLMRSNSDGLEDLLAITETNNCISDGIQYVTGCSFGNNGLIFKDIGKTAFTLARRDGKGYRIASRADAKEYMRQASPLFSESYQKVVAENDRSQEEVVKFKITGIEKAFATLTLDFDKLFTTEAVTVEIPAYAPVHESIVCDRCGEPIMASRIIHQSERSLCIPCAGHRGAELTGHGISAGTNSNPVKE
;
A
#
# COMPACT_ATOMS: atom_id res chain seq x y z
N MET A 1 5.11 42.94 -7.48
CA MET A 1 4.76 42.22 -6.24
C MET A 1 6.05 41.64 -5.70
N ASN A 2 6.39 41.91 -4.43
CA ASN A 2 7.57 41.29 -3.79
C ASN A 2 7.09 40.05 -3.04
N LEU A 3 7.53 38.88 -3.48
CA LEU A 3 7.32 37.62 -2.78
C LEU A 3 8.31 37.54 -1.61
N GLN A 4 7.80 37.35 -0.39
CA GLN A 4 8.64 37.03 0.77
C GLN A 4 8.60 35.53 1.02
N ILE A 5 9.77 34.89 1.02
CA ILE A 5 9.93 33.46 1.30
C ILE A 5 10.62 33.34 2.67
N PRO A 6 10.03 32.63 3.65
CA PRO A 6 10.66 32.45 4.95
C PRO A 6 11.89 31.56 4.86
N TYR A 7 12.86 31.81 5.73
CA TYR A 7 13.93 30.83 6.01
C TYR A 7 13.43 29.88 7.08
N ILE A 8 13.46 28.58 6.78
CA ILE A 8 12.96 27.53 7.66
C ILE A 8 14.06 26.84 8.45
N GLY A 9 15.32 27.08 8.07
CA GLY A 9 16.47 26.49 8.71
C GLY A 9 17.78 27.02 8.18
N LYS A 10 18.87 26.39 8.57
CA LYS A 10 20.23 26.79 8.23
C LYS A 10 21.12 25.57 8.04
N VAL A 11 22.01 25.64 7.06
CA VAL A 11 23.03 24.61 6.81
C VAL A 11 24.17 24.78 7.81
N LYS A 12 24.64 23.68 8.40
CA LYS A 12 25.96 23.58 9.03
C LYS A 12 26.84 22.69 8.19
N SER A 13 27.97 23.22 7.75
CA SER A 13 28.94 22.46 6.97
C SER A 13 30.36 22.89 7.29
N ARG A 14 31.36 22.09 6.91
CA ARG A 14 32.77 22.46 7.09
C ARG A 14 33.24 23.55 6.12
N PHE A 15 32.39 24.02 5.20
CA PHE A 15 32.77 24.91 4.10
C PHE A 15 32.26 26.34 4.37
N ALA A 16 33.08 27.15 5.05
CA ALA A 16 32.79 28.58 5.23
C ALA A 16 32.91 29.38 3.92
N GLU A 17 33.79 28.92 3.02
CA GLU A 17 34.09 29.53 1.72
C GLU A 17 33.79 28.56 0.56
N PRO A 18 33.50 29.06 -0.65
CA PRO A 18 33.25 28.23 -1.83
C PRO A 18 34.39 27.25 -2.12
N ALA A 19 34.04 25.98 -2.26
CA ALA A 19 34.94 24.92 -2.69
C ALA A 19 34.41 24.25 -3.97
N ASN A 20 35.15 23.26 -4.49
CA ASN A 20 34.67 22.46 -5.61
C ASN A 20 33.34 21.76 -5.21
N PRO A 21 32.25 21.88 -5.99
CA PRO A 21 30.98 21.28 -5.63
C PRO A 21 31.04 19.77 -5.43
N GLY A 22 31.86 19.03 -6.18
CA GLY A 22 32.04 17.58 -5.97
C GLY A 22 32.56 17.26 -4.57
N ILE A 23 33.59 17.99 -4.13
CA ILE A 23 34.18 17.86 -2.78
C ILE A 23 33.15 18.24 -1.70
N MET A 24 32.33 19.27 -1.96
CA MET A 24 31.29 19.67 -1.03
C MET A 24 30.23 18.58 -0.87
N ARG A 25 29.76 18.01 -1.98
CA ARG A 25 28.73 16.96 -2.00
C ARG A 25 29.18 15.64 -1.36
N GLU A 26 30.47 15.34 -1.40
CA GLU A 26 31.02 14.15 -0.72
C GLU A 26 30.98 14.26 0.81
N ALA A 27 31.05 15.48 1.35
CA ALA A 27 31.03 15.72 2.79
C ALA A 27 29.62 15.58 3.37
N GLN A 28 29.55 15.16 4.64
CA GLN A 28 28.34 15.26 5.42
C GLN A 28 28.09 16.73 5.82
N SER A 29 26.83 17.13 5.78
CA SER A 29 26.34 18.42 6.27
C SER A 29 25.12 18.20 7.15
N GLU A 30 24.84 19.16 8.01
CA GLU A 30 23.62 19.17 8.80
C GLU A 30 22.69 20.27 8.31
N ILE A 31 21.39 20.03 8.33
CA ILE A 31 20.36 21.04 8.12
C ILE A 31 19.61 21.18 9.43
N GLU A 32 19.81 22.30 10.12
CA GLU A 32 19.09 22.64 11.34
C GLU A 32 17.81 23.40 10.97
N ILE A 33 16.65 22.79 11.21
CA ILE A 33 15.34 23.41 11.02
C ILE A 33 14.99 24.22 12.25
N PHE A 34 14.54 25.47 12.08
CA PHE A 34 14.17 26.30 13.21
C PHE A 34 12.98 25.69 13.97
N GLU A 35 12.97 25.87 15.28
CA GLU A 35 12.04 25.21 16.21
C GLU A 35 10.56 25.34 15.79
N ASN A 36 10.17 26.52 15.30
CA ASN A 36 8.80 26.81 14.86
C ASN A 36 8.38 26.06 13.57
N TYR A 37 9.33 25.44 12.87
CA TYR A 37 9.09 24.60 11.69
C TYR A 37 9.41 23.12 11.93
N ALA A 38 9.92 22.75 13.10
CA ALA A 38 10.41 21.39 13.39
C ALA A 38 9.31 20.32 13.27
N ASP A 39 8.07 20.64 13.61
CA ASP A 39 6.92 19.73 13.46
C ASP A 39 6.67 19.32 11.99
N GLY A 40 7.06 20.18 11.04
CA GLY A 40 7.01 19.89 9.60
C GLY A 40 7.91 18.73 9.17
N LEU A 41 8.83 18.27 10.03
CA LEU A 41 9.65 17.09 9.81
C LEU A 41 8.94 15.78 10.15
N PHE A 42 7.70 15.79 10.67
CA PHE A 42 6.99 14.56 11.02
C PHE A 42 7.03 13.54 9.86
N LYS A 43 7.61 12.35 10.12
CA LYS A 43 7.80 11.26 9.14
C LYS A 43 8.75 11.54 7.97
N ILE A 44 9.62 12.56 8.05
CA ILE A 44 10.60 12.84 6.99
C ILE A 44 11.57 11.66 6.76
N GLU A 45 11.86 10.88 7.80
CA GLU A 45 12.65 9.65 7.77
C GLU A 45 12.06 8.53 6.88
N LEU A 46 10.82 8.67 6.39
CA LEU A 46 10.23 7.77 5.39
C LEU A 46 10.74 7.99 3.96
N SER A 47 11.67 8.94 3.78
CA SER A 47 12.30 9.29 2.51
C SER A 47 13.82 9.21 2.61
N ASP A 48 14.45 8.47 1.69
CA ASP A 48 15.91 8.33 1.64
C ASP A 48 16.60 9.57 1.03
N TYR A 49 15.85 10.36 0.25
CA TYR A 49 16.36 11.49 -0.50
C TYR A 49 15.47 12.71 -0.37
N LEU A 50 16.08 13.87 -0.22
CA LEU A 50 15.39 15.15 -0.06
C LEU A 50 15.87 16.11 -1.16
N GLU A 51 14.94 16.80 -1.83
CA GLU A 51 15.28 18.01 -2.57
C GLU A 51 15.30 19.17 -1.57
N VAL A 52 16.47 19.77 -1.40
CA VAL A 52 16.68 20.91 -0.50
C VAL A 52 16.76 22.18 -1.32
N TYR A 53 15.86 23.11 -1.04
CA TYR A 53 15.88 24.45 -1.61
C TYR A 53 16.53 25.41 -0.62
N PHE A 54 17.50 26.19 -1.08
CA PHE A 54 18.26 27.09 -0.23
C PHE A 54 18.58 28.40 -0.94
N HIS A 55 18.91 29.42 -0.17
CA HIS A 55 19.22 30.75 -0.69
C HIS A 55 20.72 30.93 -0.82
N PHE A 56 21.21 31.35 -2.00
CA PHE A 56 22.58 31.79 -2.18
C PHE A 56 22.78 33.20 -1.58
N ASP A 57 22.65 33.30 -0.26
CA ASP A 57 22.71 34.54 0.53
C ASP A 57 24.03 35.31 0.38
N LYS A 58 25.10 34.63 -0.02
CA LYS A 58 26.43 35.19 -0.29
C LYS A 58 26.75 35.39 -1.77
N ALA A 59 25.81 35.13 -2.69
CA ALA A 59 26.08 35.28 -4.12
C ALA A 59 26.18 36.76 -4.53
N ALA A 60 27.21 37.07 -5.32
CA ALA A 60 27.36 38.36 -5.97
C ALA A 60 26.19 38.65 -6.94
N PRO A 61 25.99 39.92 -7.36
CA PRO A 61 24.99 40.30 -8.36
C PRO A 61 25.07 39.46 -9.64
N TYR A 62 23.94 39.26 -10.30
CA TYR A 62 23.86 38.40 -11.49
C TYR A 62 24.11 39.15 -12.79
N ASP A 63 24.62 38.43 -13.78
CA ASP A 63 24.63 38.81 -15.18
C ASP A 63 23.69 37.88 -15.94
N LEU A 64 22.91 38.40 -16.91
CA LEU A 64 21.99 37.55 -17.68
C LEU A 64 22.72 36.58 -18.62
N GLN A 65 24.00 36.85 -18.91
CA GLN A 65 24.90 35.98 -19.65
C GLN A 65 26.20 35.84 -18.85
N THR A 66 26.71 34.63 -18.73
CA THR A 66 27.89 34.33 -17.90
C THR A 66 28.67 33.15 -18.49
N TYR A 67 29.94 33.06 -18.11
CA TYR A 67 30.71 31.83 -18.29
C TYR A 67 30.33 30.80 -17.21
N THR A 68 30.24 29.53 -17.58
CA THR A 68 30.14 28.41 -16.63
C THR A 68 31.50 28.09 -16.02
N TYR A 69 31.49 27.27 -14.98
CA TYR A 69 32.70 26.66 -14.43
C TYR A 69 33.51 25.86 -15.48
N THR A 70 32.85 25.33 -16.52
CA THR A 70 33.49 24.62 -17.65
C THR A 70 34.04 25.55 -18.74
N GLY A 71 33.81 26.86 -18.65
CA GLY A 71 34.26 27.85 -19.63
C GLY A 71 33.27 28.16 -20.77
N ASP A 72 32.07 27.57 -20.75
CA ASP A 72 31.04 27.83 -21.77
C ASP A 72 30.33 29.16 -21.51
N TYR A 73 30.18 30.00 -22.55
CA TYR A 73 29.41 31.24 -22.47
C TYR A 73 27.94 31.01 -22.84
N LYS A 74 27.03 31.26 -21.89
CA LYS A 74 25.58 31.10 -22.12
C LYS A 74 24.74 31.94 -21.15
N GLY A 75 23.44 32.05 -21.45
CA GLY A 75 22.50 32.75 -20.57
C GLY A 75 22.43 32.08 -19.18
N VAL A 76 22.28 32.87 -18.11
CA VAL A 76 22.28 32.37 -16.72
C VAL A 76 21.25 31.27 -16.47
N PHE A 77 20.10 31.32 -17.15
CA PHE A 77 19.04 30.30 -17.08
C PHE A 77 19.40 28.99 -17.79
N ALA A 78 20.44 28.97 -18.62
CA ALA A 78 21.03 27.76 -19.21
C ALA A 78 22.21 27.22 -18.38
N THR A 79 22.38 27.71 -17.14
CA THR A 79 23.43 27.31 -16.19
C THR A 79 22.83 26.89 -14.85
N ARG A 80 23.69 26.46 -13.92
CA ARG A 80 23.40 26.34 -12.49
C ARG A 80 24.19 27.35 -11.64
N SER A 81 24.54 28.51 -12.23
CA SER A 81 25.30 29.56 -11.52
C SER A 81 24.52 30.09 -10.30
N PRO A 82 25.16 30.27 -9.13
CA PRO A 82 24.51 30.86 -7.95
C PRO A 82 24.18 32.35 -8.15
N ARG A 83 24.88 33.03 -9.07
CA ARG A 83 24.64 34.43 -9.45
C ARG A 83 23.43 34.52 -10.40
N ARG A 84 22.21 34.42 -9.86
CA ARG A 84 20.94 34.39 -10.63
C ARG A 84 19.85 35.24 -9.97
N PRO A 85 18.82 35.70 -10.71
CA PRO A 85 17.85 36.68 -10.21
C PRO A 85 17.19 36.36 -8.86
N SER A 86 16.73 35.13 -8.66
CA SER A 86 16.09 34.72 -7.40
C SER A 86 17.06 34.11 -6.39
N GLN A 87 18.32 33.87 -6.77
CA GLN A 87 19.37 33.28 -5.92
C GLN A 87 18.95 31.96 -5.22
N ILE A 88 18.10 31.14 -5.85
CA ILE A 88 17.66 29.85 -5.30
C ILE A 88 18.58 28.73 -5.80
N GLY A 89 19.12 27.96 -4.85
CA GLY A 89 19.78 26.68 -5.03
C GLY A 89 18.80 25.53 -4.79
N SER A 90 19.06 24.40 -5.45
CA SER A 90 18.26 23.18 -5.33
C SER A 90 19.21 22.01 -5.45
N THR A 91 19.27 21.19 -4.41
CA THR A 91 20.17 20.05 -4.37
C THR A 91 19.47 18.85 -3.76
N LEU A 92 19.59 17.74 -4.48
CA LEU A 92 19.13 16.44 -4.06
C LEU A 92 20.16 15.81 -3.14
N VAL A 93 19.77 15.55 -1.90
CA VAL A 93 20.64 15.02 -0.85
C VAL A 93 20.12 13.68 -0.37
N LYS A 94 21.01 12.81 0.08
CA LYS A 94 20.66 11.60 0.82
C LYS A 94 20.45 11.96 2.29
N LEU A 95 19.29 11.62 2.86
CA LEU A 95 19.06 11.70 4.30
C LEU A 95 19.79 10.52 4.96
N LEU A 96 20.73 10.82 5.85
CA LEU A 96 21.49 9.81 6.58
C LEU A 96 20.87 9.54 7.96
N GLU A 97 20.48 10.61 8.64
CA GLU A 97 19.92 10.54 9.99
C GLU A 97 19.07 11.78 10.28
N ARG A 98 18.08 11.63 11.16
CA ARG A 98 17.37 12.74 11.78
C ARG A 98 17.64 12.75 13.29
N GLN A 99 18.05 13.89 13.81
CA GLN A 99 18.28 14.14 15.23
C GLN A 99 17.43 15.34 15.68
N GLY A 100 16.21 15.08 16.15
CA GLY A 100 15.26 16.13 16.51
C GLY A 100 14.86 17.00 15.32
N ASN A 101 15.29 18.27 15.35
CA ASN A 101 15.11 19.26 14.28
C ASN A 101 16.31 19.35 13.31
N THR A 102 17.33 18.50 13.48
CA THR A 102 18.52 18.45 12.63
C THR A 102 18.48 17.25 11.69
N LEU A 103 18.76 17.48 10.41
CA LEU A 103 18.89 16.43 9.39
C LEU A 103 20.37 16.28 9.00
N VAL A 104 20.95 15.11 9.21
CA VAL A 104 22.29 14.77 8.72
C VAL A 104 22.14 14.28 7.29
N VAL A 105 22.81 14.95 6.35
CA VAL A 105 22.66 14.69 4.91
C VAL A 105 24.00 14.57 4.19
N GLN A 106 24.01 13.89 3.05
CA GLN A 106 25.14 13.84 2.12
C GLN A 106 24.69 14.29 0.73
N GLY A 107 25.56 14.97 -0.01
CA GLY A 107 25.26 15.47 -1.36
C GLY A 107 24.92 16.95 -1.42
N LEU A 108 24.99 17.69 -0.32
CA LEU A 108 24.70 19.12 -0.28
C LEU A 108 25.92 19.95 -0.71
N ASP A 109 25.69 20.99 -1.52
CA ASP A 109 26.71 21.94 -2.01
C ASP A 109 26.40 23.38 -1.54
N ALA A 110 26.05 23.51 -0.27
CA ALA A 110 25.77 24.78 0.40
C ALA A 110 26.86 25.13 1.43
N LEU A 111 27.10 26.43 1.59
CA LEU A 111 28.09 26.93 2.55
C LEU A 111 27.58 26.81 3.98
N ASP A 112 28.52 26.84 4.91
CA ASP A 112 28.19 26.99 6.31
C ASP A 112 27.37 28.27 6.51
N GLY A 113 26.23 28.07 7.13
CA GLY A 113 25.24 29.09 7.43
C GLY A 113 24.28 29.47 6.31
N THR A 114 24.30 28.77 5.17
CA THR A 114 23.36 29.00 4.08
C THR A 114 21.90 28.82 4.56
N PRO A 115 20.99 29.78 4.31
CA PRO A 115 19.59 29.67 4.70
C PRO A 115 18.84 28.62 3.86
N VAL A 116 18.04 27.79 4.53
CA VAL A 116 17.15 26.81 3.89
C VAL A 116 15.77 27.43 3.68
N LEU A 117 15.24 27.29 2.48
CA LEU A 117 13.94 27.83 2.05
C LEU A 117 12.83 26.77 2.15
N ASP A 118 13.12 25.54 1.72
CA ASP A 118 12.13 24.46 1.64
C ASP A 118 12.83 23.10 1.56
N ILE A 119 12.12 22.03 1.93
CA ILE A 119 12.58 20.64 1.84
C ILE A 119 11.44 19.78 1.31
N LYS A 120 11.71 18.95 0.30
CA LYS A 120 10.72 18.03 -0.27
C LYS A 120 11.24 16.60 -0.30
N PRO A 121 10.46 15.61 0.16
CA PRO A 121 10.83 14.22 -0.03
C PRO A 121 10.84 13.89 -1.53
N MET A 122 11.91 13.26 -1.99
CA MET A 122 12.06 12.86 -3.39
C MET A 122 12.14 11.35 -3.53
N HIS A 123 11.52 10.88 -4.60
CA HIS A 123 11.72 9.55 -5.14
C HIS A 123 12.60 9.70 -6.38
N ILE A 124 13.91 9.41 -6.24
CA ILE A 124 14.81 9.44 -7.39
C ILE A 124 14.64 8.14 -8.18
N PRO A 125 14.48 8.19 -9.52
CA PRO A 125 14.65 7.01 -10.35
C PRO A 125 16.16 6.70 -10.41
N LEU A 126 16.55 5.66 -9.69
CA LEU A 126 17.91 5.12 -9.67
C LEU A 126 18.21 4.33 -10.97
N THR A 127 19.42 3.83 -11.19
CA THR A 127 19.66 2.81 -12.25
C THR A 127 18.83 1.54 -11.95
N GLU A 128 18.54 0.66 -12.91
CA GLU A 128 17.68 -0.53 -12.67
C GLU A 128 18.12 -1.37 -11.45
N GLU A 129 19.42 -1.54 -11.25
CA GLU A 129 20.00 -2.29 -10.11
C GLU A 129 19.85 -1.52 -8.78
N GLN A 130 20.09 -0.22 -8.79
CA GLN A 130 19.91 0.64 -7.62
C GLN A 130 18.41 0.88 -7.32
N MET A 131 17.54 0.83 -8.33
CA MET A 131 16.08 0.84 -8.18
C MET A 131 15.62 -0.41 -7.47
N ALA A 132 16.13 -1.59 -7.86
CA ALA A 132 15.82 -2.82 -7.15
C ALA A 132 16.24 -2.74 -5.68
N ASP A 133 17.44 -2.26 -5.39
CA ASP A 133 17.94 -2.15 -4.01
C ASP A 133 17.21 -1.10 -3.17
N ALA A 134 16.92 0.08 -3.72
CA ALA A 134 16.17 1.11 -3.01
C ALA A 134 14.68 0.79 -2.92
N GLU A 135 14.10 0.10 -3.91
CA GLU A 135 12.74 -0.43 -3.82
C GLU A 135 12.67 -1.50 -2.73
N ILE A 136 13.66 -2.40 -2.66
CA ILE A 136 13.78 -3.37 -1.56
C ILE A 136 13.90 -2.63 -0.22
N HIS A 137 14.74 -1.59 -0.11
CA HIS A 137 14.91 -0.84 1.13
C HIS A 137 13.63 -0.09 1.56
N SER A 138 13.01 0.65 0.65
CA SER A 138 11.75 1.37 0.88
C SER A 138 10.61 0.39 1.23
N ARG A 139 10.52 -0.76 0.55
CA ARG A 139 9.50 -1.78 0.84
C ARG A 139 9.77 -2.55 2.14
N LYS A 140 11.03 -2.68 2.59
CA LYS A 140 11.33 -3.23 3.93
C LYS A 140 10.72 -2.39 5.04
N ASN A 141 10.79 -1.07 4.91
CA ASN A 141 10.29 -0.15 5.93
C ASN A 141 8.77 0.08 5.82
N ASN A 142 8.21 0.01 4.62
CA ASN A 142 6.77 0.10 4.40
C ASN A 142 6.35 -0.75 3.18
N PRO A 143 6.01 -2.03 3.37
CA PRO A 143 5.71 -2.94 2.27
C PRO A 143 4.44 -2.56 1.50
N ARG A 144 3.57 -1.72 2.09
CA ARG A 144 2.29 -1.30 1.52
C ARG A 144 2.29 0.14 1.01
N LYS A 145 3.44 0.82 0.95
CA LYS A 145 3.56 2.24 0.55
C LYS A 145 2.84 2.55 -0.76
N GLN A 146 3.04 1.71 -1.78
CA GLN A 146 2.41 1.90 -3.10
C GLN A 146 0.89 1.67 -3.04
N VAL A 147 0.44 0.62 -2.34
CA VAL A 147 -0.98 0.33 -2.15
C VAL A 147 -1.70 1.50 -1.51
N PHE A 148 -1.10 2.13 -0.48
CA PHE A 148 -1.67 3.32 0.14
C PHE A 148 -1.79 4.49 -0.84
N SER A 149 -0.74 4.77 -1.60
CA SER A 149 -0.75 5.82 -2.62
C SER A 149 -1.88 5.61 -3.63
N ASP A 150 -2.04 4.37 -4.10
CA ASP A 150 -3.05 4.01 -5.09
C ASP A 150 -4.48 4.06 -4.51
N ILE A 151 -4.69 3.70 -3.24
CA ILE A 151 -5.98 3.89 -2.56
C ILE A 151 -6.37 5.37 -2.54
N TRP A 152 -5.48 6.25 -2.11
CA TRP A 152 -5.78 7.68 -1.96
C TRP A 152 -5.95 8.40 -3.30
N ALA A 153 -5.20 7.97 -4.32
CA ALA A 153 -5.35 8.47 -5.69
C ALA A 153 -6.50 7.78 -6.47
N ASN A 154 -7.27 6.90 -5.82
CA ASN A 154 -8.35 6.12 -6.42
C ASN A 154 -7.92 5.34 -7.68
N ARG A 155 -6.68 4.81 -7.68
CA ARG A 155 -6.09 4.00 -8.75
C ARG A 155 -6.51 2.54 -8.62
N THR A 156 -7.81 2.30 -8.69
CA THR A 156 -8.39 0.95 -8.60
C THR A 156 -7.90 0.02 -9.71
N ASP A 157 -7.49 0.57 -10.86
CA ASP A 157 -6.82 -0.14 -11.95
C ASP A 157 -5.49 -0.77 -11.51
N ARG A 158 -4.65 -0.01 -10.80
CA ARG A 158 -3.35 -0.49 -10.29
C ARG A 158 -3.53 -1.50 -9.16
N LEU A 159 -4.43 -1.19 -8.23
CA LEU A 159 -4.79 -2.10 -7.14
C LEU A 159 -5.30 -3.44 -7.68
N MET A 160 -6.07 -3.41 -8.77
CA MET A 160 -6.58 -4.61 -9.42
C MET A 160 -5.47 -5.44 -10.08
N LEU A 161 -4.50 -4.80 -10.74
CA LEU A 161 -3.34 -5.51 -11.32
C LEU A 161 -2.59 -6.31 -10.26
N ASP A 162 -2.34 -5.71 -9.10
CA ASP A 162 -1.60 -6.40 -8.05
C ASP A 162 -2.47 -7.40 -7.27
N ALA A 163 -3.74 -7.11 -7.01
CA ALA A 163 -4.66 -8.07 -6.42
C ALA A 163 -4.79 -9.34 -7.28
N ALA A 164 -4.78 -9.18 -8.62
CA ALA A 164 -4.83 -10.30 -9.55
C ALA A 164 -3.59 -11.19 -9.50
N ARG A 165 -2.43 -10.69 -9.03
CA ARG A 165 -1.24 -11.52 -8.81
C ARG A 165 -1.45 -12.56 -7.71
N MET A 166 -2.17 -12.18 -6.65
CA MET A 166 -2.56 -13.10 -5.58
C MET A 166 -3.71 -14.00 -6.04
N HIS A 167 -4.71 -13.43 -6.72
CA HIS A 167 -5.93 -14.13 -7.11
C HIS A 167 -5.77 -15.07 -8.32
N GLY A 168 -4.79 -14.81 -9.19
CA GLY A 168 -4.44 -15.61 -10.37
C GLY A 168 -5.17 -15.27 -11.67
N HIS A 169 -6.17 -14.40 -11.66
CA HIS A 169 -6.86 -13.92 -12.87
C HIS A 169 -7.61 -12.59 -12.63
N PHE A 170 -8.13 -11.99 -13.70
CA PHE A 170 -9.01 -10.83 -13.63
C PHE A 170 -10.47 -11.27 -13.74
N CYS A 171 -11.31 -10.86 -12.79
CA CYS A 171 -12.74 -11.10 -12.84
C CYS A 171 -13.53 -9.93 -12.22
N PRO A 172 -14.83 -9.78 -12.56
CA PRO A 172 -15.66 -8.72 -11.99
C PRO A 172 -15.77 -8.78 -10.47
N GLY A 173 -15.75 -9.98 -9.87
CA GLY A 173 -15.76 -10.12 -8.41
C GLY A 173 -14.53 -9.51 -7.76
N LEU A 174 -13.33 -9.75 -8.32
CA LEU A 174 -12.11 -9.12 -7.84
C LEU A 174 -12.17 -7.59 -7.95
N ALA A 175 -12.65 -7.07 -9.08
CA ALA A 175 -12.86 -5.64 -9.29
C ALA A 175 -13.80 -5.02 -8.24
N MET A 176 -14.94 -5.66 -7.98
CA MET A 176 -15.88 -5.24 -6.94
C MET A 176 -15.20 -5.19 -5.57
N GLY A 177 -14.44 -6.22 -5.20
CA GLY A 177 -13.68 -6.24 -3.94
C GLY A 177 -12.68 -5.09 -3.83
N VAL A 178 -11.94 -4.79 -4.90
CA VAL A 178 -11.01 -3.65 -4.96
C VAL A 178 -11.75 -2.32 -4.78
N MET A 179 -12.87 -2.10 -5.48
CA MET A 179 -13.67 -0.88 -5.37
C MET A 179 -14.22 -0.70 -3.96
N MET A 180 -14.87 -1.74 -3.42
CA MET A 180 -15.46 -1.74 -2.08
C MET A 180 -14.40 -1.41 -1.02
N ALA A 181 -13.25 -2.09 -1.06
CA ALA A 181 -12.17 -1.87 -0.11
C ALA A 181 -11.51 -0.50 -0.23
N THR A 182 -11.28 -0.02 -1.46
CA THR A 182 -10.70 1.31 -1.70
C THR A 182 -11.59 2.39 -1.11
N HIS A 183 -12.89 2.31 -1.36
CA HIS A 183 -13.87 3.26 -0.82
C HIS A 183 -13.92 3.21 0.71
N ALA A 184 -13.97 2.03 1.32
CA ALA A 184 -13.97 1.90 2.79
C ALA A 184 -12.69 2.49 3.43
N MET A 185 -11.52 2.23 2.85
CA MET A 185 -10.25 2.75 3.35
C MET A 185 -10.19 4.28 3.30
N GLN A 186 -10.68 4.87 2.20
CA GLN A 186 -10.80 6.33 2.05
C GLN A 186 -11.75 6.95 3.10
N LEU A 187 -12.89 6.31 3.38
CA LEU A 187 -13.84 6.74 4.41
C LEU A 187 -13.26 6.65 5.83
N MET A 188 -12.55 5.56 6.13
CA MET A 188 -11.96 5.33 7.44
C MET A 188 -10.78 6.27 7.74
N ARG A 189 -10.18 6.86 6.70
CA ARG A 189 -8.92 7.63 6.76
C ARG A 189 -7.86 6.94 7.62
N SER A 190 -7.79 5.63 7.50
CA SER A 190 -7.01 4.75 8.37
C SER A 190 -6.10 3.88 7.51
N ASN A 191 -4.98 3.47 8.09
CA ASN A 191 -4.03 2.55 7.47
C ASN A 191 -3.97 1.27 8.31
N SER A 192 -3.77 0.12 7.66
CA SER A 192 -3.42 -1.13 8.35
C SER A 192 -1.90 -1.24 8.39
N ASP A 193 -1.33 -1.36 9.57
CA ASP A 193 0.09 -1.66 9.79
C ASP A 193 0.37 -3.17 9.85
N GLY A 194 -0.67 -4.00 9.72
CA GLY A 194 -0.59 -5.45 9.81
C GLY A 194 -0.70 -6.02 11.22
N LEU A 195 -0.99 -5.20 12.24
CA LEU A 195 -1.11 -5.60 13.65
C LEU A 195 -2.56 -5.61 14.17
N GLU A 196 -3.51 -6.02 13.32
CA GLU A 196 -4.95 -6.13 13.65
C GLU A 196 -5.65 -4.80 14.02
N ASP A 197 -5.04 -3.64 13.82
CA ASP A 197 -5.65 -2.31 14.08
C ASP A 197 -6.92 -2.04 13.24
N LEU A 198 -6.96 -2.63 12.05
CA LEU A 198 -8.11 -2.69 11.18
C LEU A 198 -8.52 -4.14 10.95
N LEU A 199 -9.82 -4.35 10.90
CA LEU A 199 -10.43 -5.65 10.69
C LEU A 199 -11.36 -5.59 9.48
N ALA A 200 -11.17 -6.52 8.55
CA ALA A 200 -12.07 -6.74 7.43
C ALA A 200 -12.94 -7.97 7.71
N ILE A 201 -14.25 -7.78 7.81
CA ILE A 201 -15.22 -8.86 8.01
C ILE A 201 -15.88 -9.15 6.68
N THR A 202 -15.54 -10.25 6.02
CA THR A 202 -16.15 -10.67 4.75
C THR A 202 -17.33 -11.61 5.01
N GLU A 203 -18.43 -11.42 4.28
CA GLU A 203 -19.67 -12.19 4.47
C GLU A 203 -19.86 -13.33 3.44
N THR A 204 -18.86 -13.55 2.59
CA THR A 204 -18.83 -14.56 1.52
C THR A 204 -17.39 -14.95 1.17
N ASN A 205 -17.18 -16.17 0.66
CA ASN A 205 -15.88 -16.77 0.33
C ASN A 205 -15.57 -16.73 -1.18
N ASN A 206 -15.94 -15.65 -1.88
CA ASN A 206 -15.71 -15.51 -3.32
C ASN A 206 -14.60 -14.49 -3.63
N CYS A 207 -14.35 -14.26 -4.93
CA CYS A 207 -13.27 -13.40 -5.44
C CYS A 207 -13.22 -11.97 -4.85
N ILE A 208 -14.35 -11.45 -4.35
CA ILE A 208 -14.42 -10.13 -3.70
C ILE A 208 -13.53 -10.10 -2.45
N SER A 209 -13.48 -11.21 -1.71
CA SER A 209 -12.69 -11.32 -0.49
C SER A 209 -11.19 -11.19 -0.76
N ASP A 210 -10.69 -11.59 -1.93
CA ASP A 210 -9.28 -11.43 -2.29
C ASP A 210 -8.93 -9.98 -2.60
N GLY A 211 -9.84 -9.26 -3.30
CA GLY A 211 -9.69 -7.83 -3.53
C GLY A 211 -9.69 -7.04 -2.22
N ILE A 212 -10.58 -7.42 -1.29
CA ILE A 212 -10.64 -6.83 0.06
C ILE A 212 -9.36 -7.09 0.83
N GLN A 213 -8.91 -8.34 0.89
CA GLN A 213 -7.67 -8.70 1.60
C GLN A 213 -6.47 -7.92 1.06
N TYR A 214 -6.32 -7.87 -0.27
CA TYR A 214 -5.21 -7.17 -0.91
C TYR A 214 -5.21 -5.67 -0.57
N VAL A 215 -6.34 -4.99 -0.81
CA VAL A 215 -6.44 -3.52 -0.67
C VAL A 215 -6.41 -3.08 0.79
N THR A 216 -7.11 -3.77 1.69
CA THR A 216 -7.13 -3.38 3.12
C THR A 216 -5.88 -3.80 3.86
N GLY A 217 -5.22 -4.88 3.42
CA GLY A 217 -4.13 -5.52 4.17
C GLY A 217 -4.60 -6.37 5.35
N CYS A 218 -5.90 -6.48 5.54
CA CYS A 218 -6.52 -7.39 6.48
C CYS A 218 -6.52 -8.78 5.85
N SER A 219 -5.63 -9.65 6.26
CA SER A 219 -5.44 -10.97 5.68
C SER A 219 -5.73 -12.06 6.70
N PHE A 220 -5.92 -13.29 6.23
CA PHE A 220 -6.11 -14.43 7.13
C PHE A 220 -4.90 -14.64 8.04
N GLY A 221 -3.68 -14.54 7.50
CA GLY A 221 -2.44 -14.85 8.24
C GLY A 221 -2.02 -13.81 9.27
N ASN A 222 -2.44 -12.55 9.12
CA ASN A 222 -2.21 -11.50 10.14
C ASN A 222 -3.43 -11.27 11.03
N ASN A 223 -4.42 -12.20 11.00
CA ASN A 223 -5.68 -12.15 11.75
C ASN A 223 -6.55 -10.90 11.50
N GLY A 224 -6.20 -10.05 10.54
CA GLY A 224 -7.00 -8.88 10.18
C GLY A 224 -8.31 -9.24 9.47
N LEU A 225 -8.37 -10.42 8.84
CA LEU A 225 -9.55 -10.90 8.12
C LEU A 225 -10.41 -11.80 9.01
N ILE A 226 -11.68 -11.45 9.14
CA ILE A 226 -12.72 -12.29 9.74
C ILE A 226 -13.65 -12.76 8.63
N PHE A 227 -13.76 -14.08 8.46
CA PHE A 227 -14.74 -14.63 7.53
C PHE A 227 -16.02 -15.04 8.27
N LYS A 228 -17.14 -14.43 7.87
CA LYS A 228 -18.48 -14.74 8.35
C LYS A 228 -19.26 -15.45 7.25
N ASP A 229 -19.40 -16.76 7.37
CA ASP A 229 -20.00 -17.60 6.34
C ASP A 229 -21.53 -17.49 6.30
N ILE A 230 -22.04 -16.40 5.71
CA ILE A 230 -23.49 -16.12 5.61
C ILE A 230 -23.96 -15.83 4.18
N GLY A 231 -23.07 -15.95 3.20
CA GLY A 231 -23.37 -15.88 1.76
C GLY A 231 -23.76 -14.50 1.22
N LYS A 232 -23.55 -13.41 1.99
CA LYS A 232 -23.87 -12.06 1.52
C LYS A 232 -22.69 -11.46 0.78
N THR A 233 -22.94 -10.86 -0.38
CA THR A 233 -21.94 -10.07 -1.11
C THR A 233 -21.73 -8.72 -0.41
N ALA A 234 -21.05 -8.76 0.72
CA ALA A 234 -20.80 -7.61 1.57
C ALA A 234 -19.52 -7.80 2.39
N PHE A 235 -18.96 -6.70 2.85
CA PHE A 235 -17.92 -6.72 3.86
C PHE A 235 -18.01 -5.50 4.78
N THR A 236 -17.41 -5.61 5.95
CA THR A 236 -17.27 -4.49 6.90
C THR A 236 -15.80 -4.22 7.15
N LEU A 237 -15.38 -2.96 7.07
CA LEU A 237 -14.08 -2.52 7.56
C LEU A 237 -14.28 -1.79 8.88
N ALA A 238 -13.67 -2.26 9.96
CA ALA A 238 -13.83 -1.69 11.30
C ALA A 238 -12.50 -1.54 12.03
N ARG A 239 -12.44 -0.59 12.95
CA ARG A 239 -11.38 -0.48 13.96
C ARG A 239 -11.68 -1.41 15.13
N ARG A 240 -10.68 -1.60 16.01
CA ARG A 240 -10.82 -2.39 17.25
C ARG A 240 -11.86 -1.86 18.23
N ASP A 241 -12.25 -0.58 18.14
CA ASP A 241 -13.36 0.01 18.92
C ASP A 241 -14.76 -0.37 18.37
N GLY A 242 -14.81 -1.18 17.31
CA GLY A 242 -16.03 -1.66 16.67
C GLY A 242 -16.61 -0.70 15.64
N LYS A 243 -16.12 0.53 15.50
CA LYS A 243 -16.65 1.49 14.54
C LYS A 243 -16.11 1.25 13.15
N GLY A 244 -16.97 1.31 12.16
CA GLY A 244 -16.58 1.02 10.78
C GLY A 244 -17.65 1.34 9.75
N TYR A 245 -17.41 0.85 8.53
CA TYR A 245 -18.35 0.92 7.43
C TYR A 245 -18.61 -0.46 6.86
N ARG A 246 -19.89 -0.80 6.68
CA ARG A 246 -20.34 -1.97 5.94
C ARG A 246 -20.69 -1.56 4.52
N ILE A 247 -20.14 -2.28 3.55
CA ILE A 247 -20.40 -2.08 2.14
C ILE A 247 -21.00 -3.36 1.57
N ALA A 248 -22.15 -3.25 0.92
CA ALA A 248 -22.88 -4.40 0.38
C ALA A 248 -23.31 -4.16 -1.07
N SER A 249 -23.23 -5.20 -1.89
CA SER A 249 -23.77 -5.18 -3.26
C SER A 249 -25.28 -4.93 -3.22
N ARG A 250 -25.75 -4.05 -4.10
CA ARG A 250 -27.18 -3.82 -4.30
C ARG A 250 -27.85 -4.98 -5.02
N ALA A 251 -29.16 -5.09 -4.86
CA ALA A 251 -29.97 -6.11 -5.54
C ALA A 251 -29.95 -5.94 -7.07
N ASP A 252 -29.89 -4.70 -7.56
CA ASP A 252 -29.88 -4.32 -8.98
C ASP A 252 -28.46 -4.28 -9.58
N ALA A 253 -27.40 -4.42 -8.77
CA ALA A 253 -26.01 -4.34 -9.23
C ALA A 253 -25.69 -5.36 -10.35
N LYS A 254 -26.21 -6.59 -10.24
CA LYS A 254 -26.00 -7.64 -11.24
C LYS A 254 -26.56 -7.24 -12.61
N GLU A 255 -27.74 -6.66 -12.63
CA GLU A 255 -28.39 -6.20 -13.87
C GLU A 255 -27.67 -4.98 -14.44
N TYR A 256 -27.27 -4.04 -13.58
CA TYR A 256 -26.50 -2.87 -13.98
C TYR A 256 -25.16 -3.26 -14.66
N MET A 257 -24.40 -4.19 -14.06
CA MET A 257 -23.18 -4.72 -14.67
C MET A 257 -23.44 -5.51 -15.97
N ARG A 258 -24.58 -6.18 -16.08
CA ARG A 258 -24.97 -6.93 -17.28
C ARG A 258 -25.20 -5.98 -18.46
N GLN A 259 -25.92 -4.89 -18.21
CA GLN A 259 -26.20 -3.86 -19.22
C GLN A 259 -24.94 -3.13 -19.68
N ALA A 260 -23.98 -2.91 -18.78
CA ALA A 260 -22.71 -2.29 -19.11
C ALA A 260 -21.76 -3.19 -19.93
N SER A 261 -21.97 -4.51 -19.95
CA SER A 261 -21.13 -5.45 -20.72
C SER A 261 -21.94 -6.68 -21.17
N PRO A 262 -22.76 -6.55 -22.23
CA PRO A 262 -23.63 -7.63 -22.72
C PRO A 262 -22.86 -8.85 -23.23
N LEU A 263 -21.77 -8.65 -23.96
CA LEU A 263 -20.98 -9.70 -24.62
C LEU A 263 -20.37 -10.72 -23.63
N PHE A 264 -19.88 -10.27 -22.48
CA PHE A 264 -19.37 -11.18 -21.45
C PHE A 264 -20.47 -12.03 -20.83
N SER A 265 -21.70 -11.51 -20.74
CA SER A 265 -22.80 -12.20 -20.05
C SER A 265 -23.20 -13.47 -20.80
N GLU A 266 -23.10 -13.45 -22.12
CA GLU A 266 -23.30 -14.63 -22.98
C GLU A 266 -22.21 -15.70 -22.74
N SER A 267 -20.94 -15.32 -22.75
CA SER A 267 -19.84 -16.27 -22.51
C SER A 267 -19.80 -16.81 -21.08
N TYR A 268 -20.19 -16.00 -20.07
CA TYR A 268 -20.32 -16.47 -18.69
C TYR A 268 -21.35 -17.59 -18.56
N GLN A 269 -22.50 -17.44 -19.21
CA GLN A 269 -23.56 -18.44 -19.16
C GLN A 269 -23.05 -19.79 -19.71
N LYS A 270 -22.40 -19.78 -20.87
CA LYS A 270 -21.84 -21.00 -21.48
C LYS A 270 -20.75 -21.66 -20.61
N VAL A 271 -19.75 -20.90 -20.18
CA VAL A 271 -18.57 -21.48 -19.50
C VAL A 271 -18.83 -21.82 -18.02
N VAL A 272 -19.61 -21.00 -17.32
CA VAL A 272 -19.82 -21.15 -15.86
C VAL A 272 -21.14 -21.83 -15.54
N ALA A 273 -22.25 -21.37 -16.11
CA ALA A 273 -23.57 -21.92 -15.78
C ALA A 273 -23.82 -23.26 -16.48
N GLU A 274 -23.39 -23.39 -17.74
CA GLU A 274 -23.56 -24.59 -18.55
C GLU A 274 -22.31 -25.50 -18.53
N ASN A 275 -21.24 -25.06 -17.86
CA ASN A 275 -19.96 -25.78 -17.71
C ASN A 275 -19.31 -26.19 -19.06
N ASP A 276 -19.49 -25.38 -20.11
CA ASP A 276 -18.81 -25.57 -21.40
C ASP A 276 -17.31 -25.30 -21.26
N ARG A 277 -16.49 -26.32 -21.53
CA ARG A 277 -15.02 -26.27 -21.45
C ARG A 277 -14.36 -26.27 -22.83
N SER A 278 -15.11 -26.03 -23.89
CA SER A 278 -14.56 -25.90 -25.24
C SER A 278 -13.51 -24.78 -25.28
N GLN A 279 -12.42 -25.03 -26.00
CA GLN A 279 -11.27 -24.14 -26.02
C GLN A 279 -11.65 -22.73 -26.54
N GLU A 280 -12.55 -22.65 -27.51
CA GLU A 280 -13.06 -21.39 -28.07
C GLU A 280 -13.82 -20.57 -27.03
N GLU A 281 -14.81 -21.16 -26.34
CA GLU A 281 -15.59 -20.44 -25.32
C GLU A 281 -14.75 -20.09 -24.10
N VAL A 282 -13.80 -20.94 -23.69
CA VAL A 282 -12.86 -20.61 -22.60
C VAL A 282 -11.96 -19.42 -22.96
N VAL A 283 -11.46 -19.34 -24.20
CA VAL A 283 -10.65 -18.19 -24.65
C VAL A 283 -11.50 -16.92 -24.71
N LYS A 284 -12.71 -17.00 -25.30
CA LYS A 284 -13.65 -15.88 -25.37
C LYS A 284 -14.05 -15.38 -23.98
N PHE A 285 -14.32 -16.30 -23.05
CA PHE A 285 -14.62 -15.99 -21.65
C PHE A 285 -13.45 -15.30 -20.94
N LYS A 286 -12.20 -15.73 -21.18
CA LYS A 286 -11.01 -15.08 -20.60
C LYS A 286 -10.81 -13.67 -21.13
N ILE A 287 -10.90 -13.46 -22.44
CA ILE A 287 -10.71 -12.13 -23.07
C ILE A 287 -11.80 -11.17 -22.60
N THR A 288 -13.06 -11.55 -22.78
CA THR A 288 -14.20 -10.72 -22.36
C THR A 288 -14.25 -10.56 -20.84
N GLY A 289 -13.69 -11.52 -20.09
CA GLY A 289 -13.56 -11.47 -18.64
C GLY A 289 -12.64 -10.37 -18.17
N ILE A 290 -11.47 -10.20 -18.80
CA ILE A 290 -10.55 -9.10 -18.51
C ILE A 290 -11.22 -7.76 -18.83
N GLU A 291 -11.80 -7.62 -20.03
CA GLU A 291 -12.49 -6.40 -20.44
C GLU A 291 -13.61 -6.00 -19.47
N LYS A 292 -14.48 -6.95 -19.10
CA LYS A 292 -15.55 -6.69 -18.13
C LYS A 292 -14.99 -6.37 -16.76
N ALA A 293 -13.93 -7.04 -16.32
CA ALA A 293 -13.36 -6.82 -15.00
C ALA A 293 -12.83 -5.38 -14.87
N PHE A 294 -12.13 -4.86 -15.88
CA PHE A 294 -11.70 -3.46 -15.91
C PHE A 294 -12.84 -2.47 -16.19
N ALA A 295 -13.83 -2.84 -17.02
CA ALA A 295 -15.03 -2.02 -17.21
C ALA A 295 -15.85 -1.90 -15.90
N THR A 296 -15.83 -2.92 -15.04
CA THR A 296 -16.50 -2.87 -13.74
C THR A 296 -15.93 -1.75 -12.86
N LEU A 297 -14.62 -1.49 -12.94
CA LEU A 297 -13.96 -0.41 -12.18
C LEU A 297 -14.43 1.00 -12.57
N THR A 298 -14.99 1.18 -13.76
CA THR A 298 -15.46 2.48 -14.26
C THR A 298 -16.95 2.71 -14.02
N LEU A 299 -17.65 1.71 -13.49
CA LEU A 299 -19.07 1.81 -13.15
C LEU A 299 -19.28 2.70 -11.93
N ASP A 300 -20.48 3.28 -11.88
CA ASP A 300 -20.91 4.12 -10.77
C ASP A 300 -21.01 3.29 -9.48
N PHE A 301 -20.23 3.71 -8.47
CA PHE A 301 -20.15 3.02 -7.19
C PHE A 301 -21.51 2.93 -6.49
N ASP A 302 -22.29 4.02 -6.49
CA ASP A 302 -23.56 4.11 -5.76
C ASP A 302 -24.68 3.28 -6.42
N LYS A 303 -24.49 2.90 -7.70
CA LYS A 303 -25.36 1.96 -8.42
C LYS A 303 -24.97 0.50 -8.20
N LEU A 304 -23.76 0.23 -7.73
CA LEU A 304 -23.29 -1.12 -7.41
C LEU A 304 -23.46 -1.45 -5.94
N PHE A 305 -23.25 -0.48 -5.05
CA PHE A 305 -23.07 -0.72 -3.63
C PHE A 305 -23.96 0.18 -2.75
N THR A 306 -24.18 -0.28 -1.53
CA THR A 306 -24.66 0.52 -0.41
C THR A 306 -23.55 0.61 0.63
N THR A 307 -23.43 1.78 1.27
CA THR A 307 -22.46 2.02 2.33
C THR A 307 -23.21 2.48 3.58
N GLU A 308 -22.93 1.84 4.72
CA GLU A 308 -23.57 2.11 6.00
C GLU A 308 -22.48 2.24 7.09
N ALA A 309 -22.56 3.30 7.91
CA ALA A 309 -21.75 3.39 9.12
C ALA A 309 -22.30 2.43 10.18
N VAL A 310 -21.45 1.58 10.74
CA VAL A 310 -21.86 0.49 11.64
C VAL A 310 -21.00 0.47 12.89
N THR A 311 -21.55 -0.13 13.95
CA THR A 311 -20.78 -0.59 15.12
C THR A 311 -20.92 -2.10 15.18
N VAL A 312 -19.79 -2.81 15.15
CA VAL A 312 -19.73 -4.28 15.14
C VAL A 312 -19.01 -4.80 16.36
N GLU A 313 -19.40 -6.00 16.79
CA GLU A 313 -18.69 -6.74 17.82
C GLU A 313 -17.39 -7.29 17.24
N ILE A 314 -16.27 -6.94 17.88
CA ILE A 314 -14.93 -7.32 17.46
C ILE A 314 -14.42 -8.45 18.36
N PRO A 315 -14.00 -9.60 17.81
CA PRO A 315 -13.37 -10.67 18.58
C PRO A 315 -12.13 -10.16 19.33
N ALA A 316 -11.82 -10.77 20.48
CA ALA A 316 -10.56 -10.51 21.16
C ALA A 316 -9.35 -10.77 20.24
N TYR A 317 -8.21 -10.11 20.51
CA TYR A 317 -6.97 -10.36 19.78
C TYR A 317 -6.64 -11.86 19.78
N ALA A 318 -6.03 -12.32 18.69
CA ALA A 318 -5.59 -13.70 18.59
C ALA A 318 -4.62 -14.02 19.74
N PRO A 319 -4.95 -14.97 20.63
CA PRO A 319 -4.04 -15.36 21.71
C PRO A 319 -2.79 -16.04 21.16
N VAL A 320 -1.63 -15.70 21.70
CA VAL A 320 -0.39 -16.46 21.46
C VAL A 320 -0.48 -17.75 22.28
N HIS A 321 -0.58 -18.89 21.60
CA HIS A 321 -0.62 -20.19 22.24
C HIS A 321 0.75 -20.85 22.21
N GLU A 322 1.14 -21.48 23.31
CA GLU A 322 2.27 -22.41 23.31
C GLU A 322 1.99 -23.61 22.40
N SER A 323 3.04 -24.16 21.80
CA SER A 323 2.97 -25.37 21.01
C SER A 323 3.00 -26.59 21.92
N ILE A 324 1.96 -27.43 21.84
CA ILE A 324 1.89 -28.73 22.52
C ILE A 324 2.19 -29.82 21.49
N VAL A 325 3.02 -30.80 21.85
CA VAL A 325 3.38 -31.91 20.95
C VAL A 325 2.31 -33.00 21.01
N CYS A 326 1.91 -33.52 19.84
CA CYS A 326 1.01 -34.67 19.74
C CYS A 326 1.69 -35.95 20.26
N ASP A 327 1.08 -36.63 21.22
CA ASP A 327 1.63 -37.90 21.76
C ASP A 327 1.62 -39.07 20.76
N ARG A 328 0.90 -38.93 19.63
CA ARG A 328 0.80 -39.99 18.61
C ARG A 328 1.69 -39.74 17.39
N CYS A 329 1.59 -38.56 16.76
CA CYS A 329 2.36 -38.26 15.55
C CYS A 329 3.65 -37.46 15.81
N GLY A 330 3.83 -36.87 17.00
CA GLY A 330 4.99 -36.07 17.34
C GLY A 330 5.01 -34.65 16.74
N GLU A 331 3.94 -34.21 16.08
CA GLU A 331 3.85 -32.86 15.49
C GLU A 331 3.48 -31.81 16.55
N PRO A 332 4.02 -30.57 16.48
CA PRO A 332 3.61 -29.46 17.33
C PRO A 332 2.25 -28.91 16.91
N ILE A 333 1.40 -28.58 17.88
CA ILE A 333 0.02 -28.15 17.68
C ILE A 333 -0.23 -26.88 18.51
N MET A 334 -1.03 -25.96 17.98
CA MET A 334 -1.57 -24.85 18.78
C MET A 334 -2.38 -25.40 19.96
N ALA A 335 -2.07 -24.96 21.20
CA ALA A 335 -2.76 -25.46 22.40
C ALA A 335 -4.30 -25.37 22.32
N SER A 336 -4.87 -24.35 21.67
CA SER A 336 -6.32 -24.24 21.47
C SER A 336 -6.96 -25.28 20.55
N ARG A 337 -6.15 -26.11 19.88
CA ARG A 337 -6.59 -27.19 18.98
C ARG A 337 -6.22 -28.59 19.50
N ILE A 338 -5.73 -28.70 20.74
CA ILE A 338 -5.42 -29.98 21.36
C ILE A 338 -6.69 -30.69 21.85
N ILE A 339 -6.71 -32.02 21.73
CA ILE A 339 -7.76 -32.87 22.31
C ILE A 339 -7.11 -33.75 23.37
N HIS A 340 -7.59 -33.65 24.60
CA HIS A 340 -7.17 -34.51 25.70
C HIS A 340 -8.02 -35.79 25.73
N GLN A 341 -7.40 -36.94 25.49
CA GLN A 341 -8.05 -38.24 25.50
C GLN A 341 -7.16 -39.27 26.19
N SER A 342 -7.66 -39.93 27.24
CA SER A 342 -6.97 -41.01 27.96
C SER A 342 -5.55 -40.62 28.42
N GLU A 343 -5.42 -39.47 29.12
CA GLU A 343 -4.15 -38.90 29.59
C GLU A 343 -3.15 -38.52 28.46
N ARG A 344 -3.61 -38.49 27.20
CA ARG A 344 -2.79 -38.08 26.06
C ARG A 344 -3.28 -36.78 25.44
N SER A 345 -2.34 -35.98 24.95
CA SER A 345 -2.57 -34.77 24.16
C SER A 345 -2.45 -35.11 22.69
N LEU A 346 -3.57 -35.09 21.97
CA LEU A 346 -3.65 -35.51 20.56
C LEU A 346 -4.06 -34.36 19.64
N CYS A 347 -3.50 -34.30 18.44
CA CYS A 347 -4.04 -33.44 17.37
C CYS A 347 -5.43 -33.93 16.94
N ILE A 348 -6.22 -33.01 16.35
CA ILE A 348 -7.57 -33.28 15.83
C ILE A 348 -7.61 -34.56 14.96
N PRO A 349 -6.70 -34.77 13.98
CA PRO A 349 -6.63 -36.03 13.23
C PRO A 349 -6.32 -37.27 14.06
N CYS A 350 -5.34 -37.21 14.98
CA CYS A 350 -4.97 -38.35 15.82
C CYS A 350 -6.05 -38.75 16.82
N ALA A 351 -6.91 -37.80 17.20
CA ALA A 351 -8.11 -38.03 17.99
C ALA A 351 -9.30 -38.57 17.15
N GLY A 352 -9.15 -38.71 15.84
CA GLY A 352 -10.17 -39.29 14.94
C GLY A 352 -11.15 -38.28 14.34
N HIS A 353 -10.83 -36.99 14.39
CA HIS A 353 -11.64 -35.90 13.82
C HIS A 353 -10.96 -35.31 12.57
N ARG A 354 -11.75 -34.74 11.65
CA ARG A 354 -11.19 -34.05 10.46
C ARG A 354 -10.95 -32.56 10.64
N GLY A 355 -11.55 -31.95 11.67
CA GLY A 355 -11.56 -30.50 11.86
C GLY A 355 -12.63 -29.81 11.02
N ALA A 356 -12.66 -28.47 11.10
CA ALA A 356 -13.51 -27.64 10.25
C ALA A 356 -12.77 -27.33 8.94
N GLU A 357 -13.47 -27.40 7.82
CA GLU A 357 -12.91 -27.16 6.48
C GLU A 357 -13.73 -26.10 5.75
N LEU A 358 -13.05 -25.07 5.24
CA LEU A 358 -13.64 -24.11 4.31
C LEU A 358 -13.49 -24.64 2.89
N THR A 359 -14.62 -24.92 2.24
CA THR A 359 -14.69 -25.31 0.83
C THR A 359 -15.41 -24.24 0.01
N GLY A 360 -15.58 -24.45 -1.29
CA GLY A 360 -16.45 -23.60 -2.12
C GLY A 360 -17.91 -23.56 -1.64
N HIS A 361 -18.35 -24.52 -0.82
CA HIS A 361 -19.69 -24.56 -0.23
C HIS A 361 -19.78 -23.89 1.17
N GLY A 362 -18.69 -23.31 1.66
CA GLY A 362 -18.61 -22.74 3.00
C GLY A 362 -17.88 -23.65 4.01
N ILE A 363 -18.00 -23.31 5.29
CA ILE A 363 -17.37 -24.02 6.41
C ILE A 363 -18.23 -25.22 6.80
N SER A 364 -17.65 -26.42 6.77
CA SER A 364 -18.27 -27.64 7.26
C SER A 364 -17.46 -28.23 8.42
N ALA A 365 -18.15 -28.68 9.48
CA ALA A 365 -17.53 -29.44 10.55
C ALA A 365 -17.50 -30.91 10.13
N GLY A 366 -16.32 -31.49 9.92
CA GLY A 366 -16.20 -32.87 9.50
C GLY A 366 -16.60 -33.85 10.62
N THR A 367 -17.87 -34.28 10.64
CA THR A 367 -18.26 -35.51 11.34
C THR A 367 -18.11 -36.70 10.40
N ASN A 368 -17.61 -37.83 10.90
CA ASN A 368 -17.44 -39.07 10.14
C ASN A 368 -18.77 -39.59 9.60
N SER A 369 -19.14 -39.20 8.38
CA SER A 369 -20.12 -39.93 7.55
C SER A 369 -19.83 -39.65 6.06
N ASN A 370 -19.15 -40.63 5.45
CA ASN A 370 -18.79 -40.80 4.03
C ASN A 370 -20.02 -40.81 3.07
N PRO A 371 -19.90 -40.74 1.72
CA PRO A 371 -18.89 -41.45 0.92
C PRO A 371 -18.20 -40.66 -0.20
N VAL A 372 -16.98 -41.09 -0.51
CA VAL A 372 -16.35 -40.89 -1.82
C VAL A 372 -17.28 -41.48 -2.87
N LYS A 373 -17.77 -40.66 -3.80
CA LYS A 373 -18.46 -41.15 -5.00
C LYS A 373 -17.40 -41.71 -5.96
N GLU A 374 -17.66 -42.93 -6.45
CA GLU A 374 -16.92 -43.60 -7.53
C GLU A 374 -16.87 -42.76 -8.82
#